data_AF-A0A969L8J7-F1
#
_entry.id   AF-A0A969L8J7-F1
#
_cell.length_a   1.000
_cell.length_b   1.000
_cell.length_c   1.000
_cell.angle_alpha   90.00
_cell.angle_beta   90.00
_cell.angle_gamma   90.00
#
_symmetry.space_group_name_H-M   'P 1'
#
loop_
_entity.id
_entity.type
_entity.pdbx_description
1 polymer ?
#
loop_
_entity_poly.entity_id
_entity_poly.type
_entity_poly.pdbx_seq_one_letter_code
_entity_poly.pdbx_strand_id
1 'polypeptide(L)'
;MLVPPYGPGNTPRSPIIAVGESWPYYYEYVLTNQRYGNRVAFNGIAGCALIQDGAFLTCGGPQPYLDALEAYNPTLQADPFRWIPEGVYLDLMDDTPGERTPAFAINDQVAGYTNQQMFSAFNGSVRSPQAYRDRLLQLNNNNQVVQVINLFQQYGY
;
A
#
# COMPACT_ATOMS: atom_id res chain seq x y z
N MET A 1 -5.05 -11.20 22.79
CA MET A 1 -4.83 -10.08 21.84
C MET A 1 -3.38 -10.22 21.37
N LEU A 2 -3.15 -10.50 20.08
CA LEU A 2 -1.79 -10.56 19.55
C LEU A 2 -1.22 -9.13 19.56
N VAL A 3 0.03 -8.98 20.01
CA VAL A 3 0.72 -7.68 19.97
C VAL A 3 1.05 -7.39 18.49
N PRO A 4 0.63 -6.25 17.93
CA PRO A 4 0.99 -5.88 16.56
C PRO A 4 2.51 -5.84 16.40
N PRO A 5 3.09 -6.46 15.35
CA PRO A 5 4.55 -6.57 15.20
C PRO A 5 5.27 -5.22 15.17
N TYR A 6 4.63 -4.21 14.57
CA TYR A 6 5.15 -2.85 14.43
C TYR A 6 4.49 -1.83 15.36
N GLY A 7 3.71 -2.31 16.34
CA GLY A 7 2.96 -1.47 17.26
C GLY A 7 1.70 -0.83 16.64
N PRO A 8 1.10 0.16 17.32
CA PRO A 8 -0.24 0.67 17.03
C PRO A 8 -0.33 1.65 15.85
N GLY A 9 0.79 1.99 15.19
CA GLY A 9 0.79 2.94 14.07
C GLY A 9 0.61 4.41 14.41
N ASN A 10 0.49 4.77 15.69
CA ASN A 10 0.21 6.15 16.14
C ASN A 10 1.36 6.77 16.96
N THR A 11 2.57 6.22 16.85
CA THR A 11 3.75 6.74 17.56
C THR A 11 4.57 7.68 16.66
N PRO A 12 5.44 8.54 17.22
CA PRO A 12 6.34 9.37 16.42
C PRO A 12 7.30 8.59 15.50
N ARG A 13 7.50 7.29 15.75
CA ARG A 13 8.34 6.40 14.93
C ARG A 13 7.54 5.63 13.89
N SER A 14 6.22 5.62 13.97
CA SER A 14 5.35 4.89 13.04
C SER A 14 5.56 5.33 11.58
N PRO A 15 5.73 6.62 11.24
CA PRO A 15 6.00 7.01 9.85
C PRO A 15 7.30 6.42 9.27
N ILE A 16 8.34 6.21 10.09
CA ILE A 16 9.59 5.60 9.66
C ILE A 16 9.37 4.15 9.26
N ILE A 17 8.55 3.44 10.04
CA ILE A 17 8.18 2.05 9.75
C ILE A 17 7.26 2.01 8.53
N ALA A 18 6.25 2.88 8.46
CA ALA A 18 5.30 2.92 7.33
C ALA A 18 6.03 3.09 5.99
N VAL A 19 6.97 4.02 5.89
CA VAL A 19 7.75 4.20 4.66
C VAL A 19 8.74 3.05 4.43
N GLY A 20 9.32 2.48 5.49
CA GLY A 20 10.29 1.38 5.37
C GLY A 20 9.68 0.03 4.99
N GLU A 21 8.46 -0.24 5.45
CA GLU A 21 7.78 -1.52 5.24
C GLU A 21 6.90 -1.50 3.99
N SER A 22 6.27 -0.37 3.65
CA SER A 22 5.30 -0.31 2.55
C SER A 22 5.85 -0.83 1.21
N TRP A 23 7.10 -0.50 0.85
CA TRP A 23 7.70 -0.97 -0.40
C TRP A 23 8.07 -2.46 -0.39
N PRO A 24 8.75 -3.00 0.63
CA PRO A 24 8.94 -4.44 0.77
C PRO A 24 7.63 -5.25 0.70
N TYR A 25 6.56 -4.79 1.37
CA TYR A 25 5.26 -5.46 1.30
C TYR A 25 4.73 -5.49 -0.13
N TYR A 26 4.70 -4.35 -0.82
CA TYR A 26 4.32 -4.29 -2.24
C TYR A 26 5.14 -5.28 -3.09
N TYR A 27 6.46 -5.28 -2.94
CA TYR A 27 7.34 -6.17 -3.69
C TYR A 27 7.17 -7.65 -3.36
N GLU A 28 6.90 -7.99 -2.10
CA GLU A 28 6.58 -9.36 -1.70
C GLU A 28 5.40 -9.89 -2.50
N TYR A 29 4.30 -9.12 -2.55
CA TYR A 29 3.11 -9.49 -3.32
C TYR A 29 3.43 -9.66 -4.80
N VAL A 30 4.10 -8.68 -5.42
CA VAL A 30 4.43 -8.72 -6.85
C VAL A 30 5.33 -9.90 -7.20
N LEU A 31 6.44 -10.10 -6.47
CA LEU A 31 7.41 -11.15 -6.77
C LEU A 31 6.86 -12.54 -6.47
N THR A 32 6.12 -12.70 -5.37
CA THR A 32 5.51 -13.99 -5.01
C THR A 32 4.46 -14.37 -6.05
N ASN A 33 3.63 -13.43 -6.48
CA ASN A 33 2.66 -13.66 -7.54
C ASN A 33 3.34 -13.99 -8.88
N GLN A 34 4.42 -13.28 -9.25
CA GLN A 34 5.17 -13.56 -10.46
C GLN A 34 5.81 -14.96 -10.44
N ARG A 35 6.31 -15.41 -9.28
CA ARG A 35 7.02 -16.68 -9.14
C ARG A 35 6.07 -17.87 -9.06
N TYR A 36 4.97 -17.74 -8.34
CA TYR A 36 4.11 -18.86 -7.97
C TYR A 36 2.66 -18.73 -8.50
N GLY A 37 2.37 -17.67 -9.26
CA GLY A 37 1.06 -17.35 -9.83
C GLY A 37 0.08 -16.76 -8.81
N ASN A 38 -1.15 -16.50 -9.29
CA ASN A 38 -2.27 -15.85 -8.58
C ASN A 38 -2.82 -16.61 -7.36
N ARG A 39 -2.06 -17.54 -6.78
CA ARG A 39 -2.47 -18.41 -5.66
C ARG A 39 -1.59 -18.29 -4.43
N VAL A 40 -0.50 -17.52 -4.49
CA VAL A 40 0.49 -17.50 -3.41
C VAL A 40 0.63 -16.08 -2.87
N ALA A 41 -0.07 -15.84 -1.76
CA ALA A 41 0.37 -15.05 -0.62
C ALA A 41 -0.82 -14.90 0.35
N PHE A 42 -1.09 -15.93 1.15
CA PHE A 42 -1.99 -15.79 2.31
C PHE A 42 -1.39 -16.48 3.52
N ASN A 43 -0.46 -15.78 4.17
CA ASN A 43 -0.24 -15.87 5.61
C ASN A 43 -0.08 -14.49 6.27
N GLY A 44 -0.20 -13.41 5.48
CA GLY A 44 -0.34 -12.04 5.96
C GLY A 44 -1.81 -11.72 6.21
N ILE A 45 -2.11 -11.33 7.42
CA ILE A 45 -3.43 -11.09 8.02
C ILE A 45 -4.11 -9.80 7.48
N ALA A 46 -3.54 -9.12 6.48
CA ALA A 46 -3.66 -7.65 6.38
C ALA A 46 -4.78 -7.07 5.48
N GLY A 47 -5.36 -7.78 4.50
CA GLY A 47 -6.29 -7.12 3.55
C GLY A 47 -7.65 -7.79 3.43
N CYS A 48 -7.67 -8.98 2.87
CA CYS A 48 -8.93 -9.69 2.57
C CYS A 48 -9.40 -10.63 3.70
N ALA A 49 -8.47 -11.25 4.42
CA ALA A 49 -8.82 -12.31 5.38
C ALA A 49 -9.51 -11.79 6.65
N LEU A 50 -9.43 -10.49 6.94
CA LEU A 50 -9.89 -9.90 8.20
C LEU A 50 -10.69 -8.62 7.97
N ILE A 51 -11.92 -8.72 7.47
CA ILE A 51 -12.88 -7.63 7.66
C ILE A 51 -13.95 -8.10 8.67
N GLN A 52 -14.37 -7.14 9.51
CA GLN A 52 -15.19 -7.29 10.72
C GLN A 52 -16.33 -8.33 10.61
N ASP A 53 -16.63 -8.97 11.74
CA ASP A 53 -17.81 -9.82 11.96
C ASP A 53 -17.85 -11.19 11.26
N GLY A 54 -16.69 -11.82 11.05
CA GLY A 54 -16.64 -13.21 10.59
C GLY A 54 -17.03 -13.41 9.13
N ALA A 55 -17.18 -12.33 8.36
CA ALA A 55 -17.30 -12.35 6.92
C ALA A 55 -15.90 -12.17 6.32
N PHE A 56 -15.29 -13.26 5.86
CA PHE A 56 -14.10 -13.19 5.02
C PHE A 56 -14.45 -12.33 3.80
N LEU A 57 -13.78 -11.20 3.61
CA LEU A 57 -13.72 -10.62 2.28
C LEU A 57 -12.81 -11.56 1.51
N THR A 58 -13.37 -12.62 0.92
CA THR A 58 -12.56 -13.43 0.02
C THR A 58 -12.04 -12.47 -1.02
N CYS A 59 -10.71 -12.36 -1.16
CA CYS A 59 -10.11 -11.91 -2.40
C CYS A 59 -10.58 -12.89 -3.49
N GLY A 60 -11.79 -12.66 -3.99
CA GLY A 60 -12.52 -13.51 -4.91
C GLY A 60 -12.40 -13.01 -6.34
N GLY A 61 -11.69 -11.89 -6.53
CA GLY A 61 -11.33 -11.37 -7.83
C GLY A 61 -10.29 -12.26 -8.52
N PRO A 62 -10.12 -12.09 -9.84
CA PRO A 62 -9.17 -12.86 -10.62
C PRO A 62 -7.68 -12.65 -10.22
N GLN A 63 -7.35 -11.63 -9.41
CA GLN A 63 -5.98 -11.38 -8.94
C GLN A 63 -5.95 -11.02 -7.44
N PRO A 64 -6.08 -12.01 -6.54
CA PRO A 64 -6.30 -11.77 -5.11
C PRO A 64 -5.18 -10.97 -4.41
N TYR A 65 -3.98 -10.91 -4.97
CA TYR A 65 -2.89 -10.10 -4.40
C TYR A 65 -3.16 -8.59 -4.53
N LEU A 66 -3.73 -8.15 -5.66
CA LEU A 66 -4.11 -6.76 -5.87
C LEU A 66 -5.28 -6.38 -4.95
N ASP A 67 -6.23 -7.30 -4.73
CA ASP A 67 -7.35 -7.06 -3.80
C ASP A 67 -6.81 -6.80 -2.39
N ALA A 68 -5.71 -7.45 -2.00
CA ALA A 68 -5.07 -7.26 -0.71
C ALA A 68 -4.31 -5.92 -0.62
N LEU A 69 -3.56 -5.55 -1.67
CA LEU A 69 -2.82 -4.28 -1.73
C LEU A 69 -3.75 -3.05 -1.69
N GLU A 70 -4.90 -3.15 -2.36
CA GLU A 70 -5.90 -2.08 -2.44
C GLU A 70 -6.87 -2.06 -1.23
N ALA A 71 -6.84 -3.06 -0.35
CA ALA A 71 -7.70 -3.15 0.84
C ALA A 71 -7.24 -2.27 2.01
N TYR A 72 -6.56 -1.15 1.73
CA TYR A 72 -6.05 -0.25 2.76
C TYR A 72 -7.20 0.31 3.63
N ASN A 73 -7.21 -0.05 4.92
CA ASN A 73 -8.20 0.45 5.85
C ASN A 73 -7.58 0.72 7.23
N PRO A 74 -7.15 1.97 7.53
CA PRO A 74 -6.45 2.31 8.77
C PRO A 74 -7.32 2.19 10.03
N THR A 75 -8.63 2.00 9.87
CA THR A 75 -9.59 1.85 10.97
C THR A 75 -9.81 0.40 11.39
N LEU A 76 -9.37 -0.57 10.57
CA LEU A 76 -9.59 -2.01 10.77
C LEU A 76 -8.74 -2.58 11.90
N GLN A 77 -9.23 -2.53 13.14
CA GLN A 77 -8.45 -2.93 14.33
C GLN A 77 -7.93 -4.38 14.31
N ALA A 78 -8.60 -5.27 13.57
CA ALA A 78 -8.19 -6.67 13.42
C ALA A 78 -6.89 -6.82 12.61
N ASP A 79 -6.59 -5.86 11.74
CA ASP A 79 -5.36 -5.82 10.97
C ASP A 79 -4.26 -5.06 11.74
N PRO A 80 -3.14 -5.73 12.11
CA PRO A 80 -2.01 -5.09 12.77
C PRO A 80 -1.18 -4.18 11.84
N PHE A 81 -1.34 -4.31 10.52
CA PHE A 81 -0.57 -3.59 9.50
C PHE A 81 -1.34 -2.43 8.84
N ARG A 82 -2.62 -2.26 9.15
CA ARG A 82 -3.58 -1.28 8.60
C ARG A 82 -3.13 0.16 8.35
N TRP A 83 -2.07 0.59 9.01
CA TRP A 83 -1.52 1.95 8.92
C TRP A 83 -0.31 2.03 7.98
N ILE A 84 0.18 0.90 7.46
CA ILE A 84 1.25 0.81 6.46
C ILE A 84 0.61 0.93 5.07
N PRO A 85 1.04 1.88 4.22
CA PRO A 85 0.41 2.12 2.92
C PRO A 85 0.94 1.16 1.85
N GLU A 86 0.61 -0.13 1.95
CA GLU A 86 1.18 -1.20 1.10
C GLU A 86 0.83 -1.05 -0.38
N GLY A 87 -0.41 -0.65 -0.70
CA GLY A 87 -0.88 -0.48 -2.08
C GLY A 87 -0.38 0.78 -2.80
N VAL A 88 0.20 1.75 -2.10
CA VAL A 88 0.52 3.06 -2.72
C VAL A 88 1.45 2.96 -3.93
N TYR A 89 2.30 1.94 -3.99
CA TYR A 89 3.22 1.74 -5.12
C TYR A 89 2.59 1.04 -6.31
N LEU A 90 1.53 0.27 -6.08
CA LEU A 90 0.70 -0.26 -7.15
C LEU A 90 0.03 0.92 -7.87
N ASP A 91 -0.69 1.74 -7.11
CA ASP A 91 -1.46 2.90 -7.60
C ASP A 91 -0.59 4.07 -8.14
N LEU A 92 0.74 3.98 -8.02
CA LEU A 92 1.66 4.89 -8.70
C LEU A 92 1.99 4.42 -10.13
N MET A 93 1.86 3.12 -10.39
CA MET A 93 2.22 2.47 -11.66
C MET A 93 1.04 2.39 -12.62
N ASP A 94 -0.15 2.10 -12.12
CA ASP A 94 -1.38 1.92 -12.89
C ASP A 94 -2.46 2.96 -12.54
N ASP A 95 -3.31 3.28 -13.52
CA ASP A 95 -4.46 4.18 -13.41
C ASP A 95 -5.76 3.44 -13.72
N THR A 96 -5.84 2.14 -13.44
CA THR A 96 -7.00 1.32 -13.80
C THR A 96 -8.17 1.63 -12.87
N PRO A 97 -9.12 2.52 -13.25
CA PRO A 97 -10.05 3.06 -12.29
C PRO A 97 -11.04 1.97 -11.86
N GLY A 98 -11.14 1.74 -10.55
CA GLY A 98 -12.09 0.78 -9.99
C GLY A 98 -11.73 -0.67 -10.29
N GLU A 99 -10.44 -1.00 -10.38
CA GLU A 99 -9.98 -2.37 -10.59
C GLU A 99 -10.49 -3.30 -9.49
N ARG A 100 -10.63 -2.86 -8.21
CA ARG A 100 -11.08 -3.73 -7.09
C ARG A 100 -11.94 -3.02 -6.03
N THR A 101 -12.56 -3.84 -5.17
CA THR A 101 -13.86 -3.69 -4.48
C THR A 101 -14.33 -2.29 -3.99
N PRO A 102 -15.62 -1.94 -4.16
CA PRO A 102 -16.15 -0.58 -3.98
C PRO A 102 -16.25 -0.04 -2.55
N ALA A 103 -15.95 -0.84 -1.50
CA ALA A 103 -16.11 -0.40 -0.12
C ALA A 103 -14.94 0.45 0.41
N PHE A 104 -13.74 0.29 -0.17
CA PHE A 104 -12.50 0.95 0.26
C PHE A 104 -11.61 1.39 -0.92
N ALA A 105 -12.19 1.51 -2.12
CA ALA A 105 -11.44 1.79 -3.34
C ALA A 105 -10.69 3.12 -3.24
N ILE A 106 -9.37 3.05 -3.34
CA ILE A 106 -8.51 4.20 -3.58
C ILE A 106 -8.73 4.64 -5.03
N ASN A 107 -8.87 5.95 -5.24
CA ASN A 107 -8.93 6.53 -6.58
C ASN A 107 -7.50 6.77 -7.09
N ASP A 108 -7.06 5.86 -7.94
CA ASP A 108 -5.78 5.76 -8.65
C ASP A 108 -5.77 6.65 -9.89
N GLN A 109 -5.74 7.98 -9.70
CA GLN A 109 -5.58 8.94 -10.81
C GLN A 109 -4.10 9.22 -11.14
N VAL A 110 -3.21 8.28 -10.83
CA VAL A 110 -1.77 8.40 -11.07
C VAL A 110 -1.32 7.20 -11.87
N ALA A 111 -0.54 7.39 -12.94
CA ALA A 111 0.06 6.25 -13.64
C ALA A 111 1.47 6.52 -14.13
N GLY A 112 2.18 5.45 -14.48
CA GLY A 112 3.40 5.52 -15.27
C GLY A 112 4.66 5.85 -14.48
N TYR A 113 4.61 5.84 -13.15
CA TYR A 113 5.85 5.74 -12.38
C TYR A 113 6.46 4.36 -12.57
N THR A 114 7.77 4.30 -12.79
CA THR A 114 8.50 3.04 -12.89
C THR A 114 9.05 2.61 -11.53
N ASN A 115 9.28 1.31 -11.38
CA ASN A 115 10.01 0.77 -10.22
C ASN A 115 11.34 1.48 -9.96
N GLN A 116 12.07 1.87 -11.01
CA GLN A 116 13.31 2.61 -10.86
C GLN A 116 13.09 4.01 -10.27
N GLN A 117 12.06 4.73 -10.73
CA GLN A 117 11.72 6.05 -10.20
C GLN A 117 11.27 5.97 -8.74
N MET A 118 10.44 4.99 -8.41
CA MET A 118 9.97 4.74 -7.04
C MET A 118 11.11 4.34 -6.10
N PHE A 119 12.00 3.44 -6.53
CA PHE A 119 13.15 3.03 -5.73
C PHE A 119 14.15 4.17 -5.51
N SER A 120 14.39 5.00 -6.53
CA SER A 120 15.33 6.13 -6.45
C SER A 120 14.90 7.23 -5.47
N ALA A 121 13.61 7.26 -5.11
CA ALA A 121 13.08 8.18 -4.12
C ALA A 121 13.44 7.79 -2.67
N PHE A 122 13.82 6.53 -2.41
CA PHE A 122 14.32 6.11 -1.11
C PHE A 122 15.74 6.62 -0.85
N ASN A 123 15.97 7.18 0.33
CA ASN A 123 17.31 7.47 0.83
C ASN A 123 17.32 7.49 2.37
N GLY A 124 18.50 7.61 2.99
CA GLY A 124 18.63 7.63 4.46
C GLY A 124 18.00 8.83 5.19
N SER A 125 17.52 9.84 4.45
CA SER A 125 16.82 11.01 5.00
C SER A 125 15.29 10.92 4.89
N VAL A 126 14.77 10.05 4.04
CA VAL A 126 13.32 9.80 3.91
C VAL A 126 12.85 8.99 5.11
N ARG A 127 12.00 9.60 5.94
CA ARG A 127 11.56 9.06 7.25
C ARG A 127 10.04 9.03 7.44
N SER A 128 9.29 9.32 6.39
CA SER A 128 7.83 9.22 6.37
C SER A 128 7.33 9.04 4.94
N PRO A 129 6.09 8.55 4.75
CA PRO A 129 5.49 8.49 3.42
C PRO A 129 5.36 9.86 2.76
N GLN A 130 5.11 10.94 3.52
CA GLN A 130 5.11 12.30 2.97
C GLN A 130 6.50 12.73 2.46
N ALA A 131 7.55 12.46 3.22
CA ALA A 131 8.91 12.76 2.80
C ALA A 131 9.31 11.96 1.55
N TYR A 132 8.83 10.71 1.45
CA TYR A 132 8.98 9.89 0.26
C TYR A 132 8.25 10.51 -0.94
N ARG A 133 6.96 10.85 -0.79
CA ARG A 133 6.15 11.51 -1.81
C ARG A 133 6.82 12.77 -2.36
N ASP A 134 7.27 13.65 -1.47
CA ASP A 134 7.89 14.92 -1.85
C ASP A 134 9.20 14.67 -2.61
N ARG A 135 9.97 13.67 -2.20
CA ARG A 135 11.21 13.26 -2.89
C ARG A 135 10.94 12.63 -4.26
N LEU A 136 9.92 11.77 -4.35
CA LEU A 136 9.47 11.16 -5.60
C LEU A 136 9.10 12.25 -6.61
N LEU A 137 8.27 13.22 -6.20
CA LEU A 137 7.88 14.34 -7.05
C LEU A 137 9.08 15.18 -7.47
N GLN A 138 9.96 15.52 -6.53
CA GLN A 138 11.17 16.28 -6.82
C GLN A 138 12.07 15.60 -7.87
N LEU A 139 12.25 14.29 -7.76
CA LEU A 139 13.08 13.51 -8.69
C LEU A 139 12.44 13.32 -10.06
N ASN A 140 11.12 13.49 -10.17
CA ASN A 140 10.34 13.22 -11.38
C ASN A 140 9.68 14.49 -11.93
N ASN A 141 10.31 15.65 -11.76
CA ASN A 141 9.85 16.94 -12.30
C ASN A 141 8.40 17.29 -11.92
N ASN A 142 7.97 16.92 -10.72
CA ASN A 142 6.61 17.09 -10.21
C ASN A 142 5.54 16.47 -11.12
N ASN A 143 5.86 15.35 -11.79
CA ASN A 143 4.92 14.61 -12.61
C ASN A 143 3.65 14.27 -11.81
N GLN A 144 2.48 14.67 -12.31
CA GLN A 144 1.18 14.39 -11.68
C GLN A 144 1.08 14.85 -10.21
N VAL A 145 1.69 15.99 -9.87
CA VAL A 145 1.79 16.49 -8.48
C VAL A 145 0.46 16.49 -7.72
N VAL A 146 -0.64 16.93 -8.34
CA VAL A 146 -1.95 16.98 -7.68
C VAL A 146 -2.44 15.58 -7.37
N GLN A 147 -2.35 14.68 -8.33
CA GLN A 147 -2.85 13.31 -8.22
C GLN A 147 -2.02 12.49 -7.24
N VAL A 148 -0.68 12.64 -7.26
CA VAL A 148 0.23 11.98 -6.31
C VAL A 148 -0.02 12.47 -4.88
N ILE A 149 -0.26 13.77 -4.68
CA ILE A 149 -0.62 14.28 -3.35
C ILE A 149 -1.95 13.69 -2.88
N ASN A 150 -2.97 13.68 -3.75
CA ASN A 150 -4.27 13.10 -3.42
C ASN A 150 -4.18 11.60 -3.13
N LEU A 151 -3.35 10.85 -3.86
CA LEU A 151 -3.12 9.44 -3.64
C LEU A 151 -2.60 9.17 -2.23
N PHE A 152 -1.51 9.85 -1.83
CA PHE A 152 -0.96 9.68 -0.48
C PHE A 152 -1.95 10.08 0.62
N GLN A 153 -2.78 11.11 0.39
CA GLN A 153 -3.83 11.50 1.33
C GLN A 153 -4.89 10.42 1.53
N GLN A 154 -5.24 9.67 0.48
CA GLN A 154 -6.16 8.53 0.58
C GLN A 154 -5.57 7.40 1.42
N TYR A 155 -4.25 7.22 1.38
CA TYR A 155 -3.49 6.34 2.28
C TYR A 155 -3.21 6.96 3.67
N GLY A 156 -3.80 8.11 4.00
CA GLY A 156 -3.63 8.76 5.30
C GLY A 156 -2.32 9.54 5.50
N TYR A 157 -1.61 9.87 4.42
CA TYR A 157 -0.30 10.54 4.45
C TYR A 157 -0.23 11.86 3.66
#